data_AF-X1NL47-F1
#
_entry.id   AF-X1NL47-F1
#
_cell.length_a   1.000
_cell.length_b   1.000
_cell.length_c   1.000
_cell.angle_alpha   90.00
_cell.angle_beta   90.00
_cell.angle_gamma   90.00
#
_symmetry.space_group_name_H-M   'P 1'
#
loop_
_entity.id
_entity.type
_entity.pdbx_description
1 polymer ?
#
loop_
_entity_poly.entity_id
_entity_poly.type
_entity_poly.pdbx_seq_one_letter_code
_entity_poly.pdbx_strand_id
1 'polypeptide(L)'
;MNLSSVYSEIKHLLSITDENFDLEKVINHFFNTEPDENKLEIVGDILNFVNKFSMFQDIKPFMGSLYRCITNTLEIKADSIYDFEDLLTKNAIMHFVQEHINYSKINQKDQVLKYLTDSLEKLETQPLIMNLGILIKPMYKDREYLNNQKLY
;
A
#
# COMPACT_ATOMS: atom_id res chain seq x y z
N MET A 1 -16.88 13.96 -7.24
CA MET A 1 -16.88 12.50 -7.01
C MET A 1 -17.77 12.20 -5.81
N ASN A 2 -18.39 11.03 -5.73
CA ASN A 2 -19.05 10.56 -4.51
C ASN A 2 -18.27 9.35 -3.95
N LEU A 3 -18.28 9.15 -2.63
CA LEU A 3 -17.48 8.11 -1.96
C LEU A 3 -17.66 6.72 -2.58
N SER A 4 -18.90 6.34 -2.88
CA SER A 4 -19.23 5.03 -3.49
C SER A 4 -18.54 4.80 -4.84
N SER A 5 -18.45 5.83 -5.69
CA SER A 5 -17.74 5.72 -6.97
C SER A 5 -16.24 5.48 -6.79
N VAL A 6 -15.61 6.18 -5.83
CA VAL A 6 -14.17 6.08 -5.58
C VAL A 6 -13.81 4.71 -4.97
N TYR A 7 -14.61 4.22 -4.02
CA TYR A 7 -14.42 2.85 -3.48
C TYR A 7 -14.50 1.79 -4.57
N SER A 8 -15.45 1.92 -5.50
CA SER A 8 -15.61 0.99 -6.62
C SER A 8 -14.41 0.99 -7.55
N GLU A 9 -13.84 2.17 -7.81
CA GLU A 9 -12.65 2.33 -8.64
C GLU A 9 -11.40 1.72 -7.99
N ILE A 10 -11.17 2.00 -6.70
CA ILE A 10 -10.07 1.41 -5.92
C ILE A 10 -10.17 -0.12 -5.95
N LYS A 11 -11.36 -0.66 -5.71
CA LYS A 11 -11.61 -2.11 -5.75
C LYS A 11 -11.27 -2.71 -7.12
N HIS A 12 -11.67 -2.06 -8.20
CA HIS A 12 -11.37 -2.50 -9.56
C HIS A 12 -9.85 -2.54 -9.82
N LEU A 13 -9.14 -1.45 -9.46
CA LEU A 13 -7.69 -1.36 -9.63
C LEU A 13 -6.93 -2.42 -8.82
N LEU A 14 -7.34 -2.67 -7.57
CA LEU A 14 -6.75 -3.71 -6.75
C LEU A 14 -7.15 -5.13 -7.20
N SER A 15 -8.26 -5.25 -7.94
CA SER A 15 -8.82 -6.54 -8.38
C SER A 15 -9.03 -7.54 -7.24
N ILE A 16 -9.50 -7.04 -6.10
CA ILE A 16 -9.81 -7.83 -4.90
C ILE A 16 -11.28 -8.25 -4.95
N THR A 17 -11.57 -9.47 -4.50
CA THR A 17 -12.94 -10.00 -4.42
C THR A 17 -13.75 -9.24 -3.36
N ASP A 18 -15.06 -9.13 -3.58
CA ASP A 18 -16.00 -8.41 -2.70
C ASP A 18 -15.90 -8.80 -1.23
N GLU A 19 -15.71 -10.09 -0.96
CA GLU A 19 -15.59 -10.65 0.40
C GLU A 19 -14.37 -10.13 1.16
N ASN A 20 -13.33 -9.73 0.43
CA ASN A 20 -12.05 -9.26 0.98
C ASN A 20 -11.87 -7.74 0.86
N PHE A 21 -12.85 -7.02 0.30
CA PHE A 21 -12.80 -5.57 0.14
C PHE A 21 -13.76 -4.89 1.12
N ASP A 22 -13.19 -4.37 2.21
CA ASP A 22 -13.91 -3.75 3.33
C ASP A 22 -13.50 -2.30 3.58
N LEU A 23 -12.87 -1.63 2.61
CA LEU A 23 -12.29 -0.29 2.75
C LEU A 23 -13.28 0.74 3.31
N GLU A 24 -14.53 0.73 2.83
CA GLU A 24 -15.58 1.62 3.34
C GLU A 24 -15.86 1.38 4.84
N LYS A 25 -15.84 0.13 5.29
CA LYS A 25 -16.02 -0.22 6.71
C LYS A 25 -14.82 0.26 7.52
N VAL A 26 -13.61 0.07 7.01
CA VAL A 26 -12.35 0.49 7.65
C VAL A 26 -12.31 2.02 7.81
N ILE A 27 -12.62 2.77 6.76
CA ILE A 27 -12.68 4.24 6.79
C ILE A 27 -13.73 4.69 7.81
N ASN A 28 -14.94 4.13 7.74
CA ASN A 28 -16.00 4.49 8.68
C ASN A 28 -15.72 4.04 10.12
N HIS A 29 -14.83 3.09 10.35
CA HIS A 29 -14.41 2.69 11.68
C HIS A 29 -13.42 3.71 12.28
N PHE A 30 -12.36 4.06 11.55
CA PHE A 30 -11.28 4.90 12.07
C PHE A 30 -11.57 6.41 11.99
N PHE A 31 -12.40 6.84 11.03
CA PHE A 31 -12.74 8.23 10.73
C PHE A 31 -14.24 8.50 10.90
N ASN A 32 -14.91 7.82 11.85
CA ASN A 32 -16.35 7.96 12.10
C ASN A 32 -16.78 9.38 12.49
N THR A 33 -15.90 10.16 13.10
CA THR A 33 -16.14 11.55 13.52
C THR A 33 -15.84 12.58 12.43
N GLU A 34 -15.16 12.18 11.35
CA GLU A 34 -14.82 13.07 10.26
C GLU A 34 -16.03 13.31 9.34
N PRO A 35 -16.19 14.53 8.79
CA PRO A 35 -17.18 14.80 7.76
C PRO A 35 -16.86 14.00 6.48
N ASP A 36 -17.89 13.76 5.66
CA ASP A 36 -17.74 12.98 4.42
C ASP A 36 -16.74 13.62 3.43
N GLU A 37 -16.56 14.94 3.47
CA GLU A 37 -15.54 15.65 2.68
C GLU A 37 -14.11 15.20 3.04
N ASN A 38 -13.81 15.06 4.34
CA ASN A 38 -12.51 14.58 4.81
C ASN A 38 -12.30 13.10 4.47
N LYS A 39 -13.36 12.29 4.58
CA LYS A 39 -13.30 10.88 4.12
C LYS A 39 -13.05 10.80 2.62
N LEU A 40 -13.67 11.70 1.84
CA LEU A 40 -13.49 11.74 0.39
C LEU A 40 -12.05 12.11 0.02
N GLU A 41 -11.43 13.02 0.78
CA GLU A 41 -10.01 13.37 0.62
C GLU A 41 -9.12 12.14 0.83
N ILE A 42 -9.27 11.46 1.97
CA ILE A 42 -8.49 10.24 2.29
C ILE A 42 -8.67 9.17 1.21
N VAL A 43 -9.90 8.93 0.78
CA VAL A 43 -10.19 7.91 -0.24
C VAL A 43 -9.66 8.35 -1.62
N GLY A 44 -9.65 9.65 -1.91
CA GLY A 44 -8.99 10.24 -3.08
C GLY A 44 -7.48 9.99 -3.07
N ASP A 45 -6.82 10.20 -1.93
CA ASP A 45 -5.40 9.91 -1.75
C ASP A 45 -5.09 8.42 -1.95
N ILE A 46 -5.94 7.54 -1.42
CA ILE A 46 -5.82 6.09 -1.64
C ILE A 46 -5.93 5.78 -3.14
N LEU A 47 -6.90 6.36 -3.85
CA LEU A 47 -7.06 6.14 -5.28
C LEU A 47 -5.82 6.62 -6.06
N ASN A 48 -5.34 7.83 -5.78
CA ASN A 48 -4.14 8.39 -6.39
C ASN A 48 -2.93 7.49 -6.14
N PHE A 49 -2.77 7.02 -4.91
CA PHE A 49 -1.70 6.11 -4.52
C PHE A 49 -1.78 4.76 -5.25
N VAL A 50 -2.95 4.10 -5.27
CA VAL A 50 -3.15 2.82 -5.96
C VAL A 50 -2.85 2.94 -7.46
N ASN A 51 -3.23 4.06 -8.08
CA ASN A 51 -2.95 4.31 -9.50
C ASN A 51 -1.45 4.30 -9.84
N LYS A 52 -0.58 4.69 -8.90
CA LYS A 52 0.89 4.62 -9.07
C LYS A 52 1.39 3.18 -9.26
N PHE A 53 0.60 2.19 -8.87
CA PHE A 53 0.91 0.76 -8.96
C PHE A 53 0.12 0.01 -10.05
N SER A 54 -0.66 0.72 -10.88
CA SER A 54 -1.52 0.13 -11.92
C SER A 54 -0.79 -0.86 -12.84
N MET A 55 0.49 -0.64 -13.15
CA MET A 55 1.30 -1.57 -13.97
C MET A 55 1.53 -2.96 -13.35
N PHE A 56 1.19 -3.15 -12.07
CA PHE A 56 1.32 -4.42 -11.34
C PHE A 56 -0.02 -5.12 -11.08
N GLN A 57 -1.14 -4.62 -11.63
CA GLN A 57 -2.50 -5.11 -11.36
C GLN A 57 -2.72 -6.61 -11.63
N ASP A 58 -1.92 -7.20 -12.52
CA ASP A 58 -1.98 -8.63 -12.85
C ASP A 58 -1.33 -9.51 -11.78
N ILE A 59 -0.57 -8.94 -10.84
CA ILE A 59 0.09 -9.64 -9.75
C ILE A 59 -0.82 -9.61 -8.53
N LYS A 60 -1.83 -10.50 -8.48
CA LYS A 60 -2.85 -10.51 -7.42
C LYS A 60 -2.28 -10.54 -5.99
N PRO A 61 -1.24 -11.34 -5.67
CA PRO A 61 -0.65 -11.31 -4.33
C PRO A 61 -0.02 -9.95 -3.97
N PHE A 62 0.55 -9.25 -4.95
CA PHE A 62 1.09 -7.90 -4.75
C PHE A 62 -0.04 -6.90 -4.47
N MET A 63 -1.15 -6.96 -5.21
CA MET A 63 -2.31 -6.09 -4.95
C MET A 63 -2.95 -6.38 -3.59
N GLY A 64 -2.97 -7.64 -3.15
CA GLY A 64 -3.38 -7.99 -1.79
C GLY A 64 -2.45 -7.41 -0.72
N SER A 65 -1.13 -7.43 -0.94
CA SER A 65 -0.16 -6.78 -0.03
C SER A 65 -0.33 -5.26 -0.01
N LEU A 66 -0.54 -4.63 -1.17
CA LEU A 66 -0.80 -3.19 -1.30
C LEU A 66 -2.06 -2.80 -0.53
N TYR A 67 -3.15 -3.57 -0.65
CA TYR A 67 -4.38 -3.33 0.09
C TYR A 67 -4.19 -3.46 1.61
N ARG A 68 -3.46 -4.48 2.06
CA ARG A 68 -3.11 -4.63 3.48
C ARG A 68 -2.31 -3.43 4.00
N CYS A 69 -1.42 -2.87 3.18
CA CYS A 69 -0.70 -1.66 3.57
C CYS A 69 -1.65 -0.45 3.71
N ILE A 70 -2.60 -0.29 2.78
CA ILE A 70 -3.61 0.77 2.87
C ILE A 70 -4.41 0.64 4.17
N THR A 71 -4.95 -0.54 4.47
CA THR A 71 -5.74 -0.77 5.69
C THR A 71 -4.90 -0.53 6.94
N ASN A 72 -3.67 -1.03 7.00
CA ASN A 72 -2.77 -0.82 8.14
C ASN A 72 -2.43 0.67 8.34
N THR A 73 -2.30 1.43 7.25
CA THR A 73 -2.02 2.88 7.33
C THR A 73 -3.19 3.64 7.94
N LEU A 74 -4.42 3.25 7.61
CA LEU A 74 -5.63 3.85 8.20
C LEU A 74 -5.70 3.65 9.72
N GLU A 75 -5.10 2.57 10.25
CA GLU A 75 -5.02 2.32 11.69
C GLU A 75 -4.05 3.26 12.42
N ILE A 76 -2.97 3.69 11.74
CA ILE A 76 -1.89 4.50 12.35
C ILE A 76 -2.35 5.93 12.69
N LYS A 77 -3.41 6.42 12.01
CA LYS A 77 -3.95 7.79 12.07
C LYS A 77 -2.89 8.88 11.84
N ALA A 78 -2.97 9.55 10.69
CA ALA A 78 -2.15 10.73 10.41
C ALA A 78 -2.51 11.88 11.38
N ASP A 79 -1.52 12.74 11.67
CA ASP A 79 -1.71 13.94 12.51
C ASP A 79 -2.73 14.91 11.88
N SER A 80 -2.84 14.89 10.55
CA SER A 80 -3.81 15.63 9.74
C SER A 80 -4.29 14.75 8.60
N ILE A 81 -5.54 14.95 8.14
CA ILE A 81 -6.07 14.27 6.96
C ILE A 81 -5.22 14.54 5.71
N TYR A 82 -4.61 15.72 5.62
CA TYR A 82 -3.81 16.16 4.47
C TYR A 82 -2.41 15.53 4.45
N ASP A 83 -1.99 14.88 5.53
CA ASP A 83 -0.71 14.18 5.62
C ASP A 83 -0.85 12.68 5.28
N PHE A 84 -2.07 12.25 4.91
CA PHE A 84 -2.37 10.83 4.74
C PHE A 84 -1.64 10.22 3.55
N GLU A 85 -1.58 10.88 2.38
CA GLU A 85 -0.83 10.37 1.21
C GLU A 85 0.66 10.14 1.53
N ASP A 86 1.27 11.07 2.27
CA ASP A 86 2.67 10.98 2.69
C ASP A 86 2.89 9.81 3.66
N LEU A 87 2.00 9.64 4.63
CA LEU A 87 2.04 8.53 5.58
C LEU A 87 1.87 7.19 4.84
N LEU A 88 0.90 7.10 3.94
CA LEU A 88 0.62 5.91 3.12
C LEU A 88 1.82 5.53 2.26
N THR A 89 2.43 6.52 1.61
CA THR A 89 3.63 6.33 0.80
C THR A 89 4.78 5.76 1.63
N LYS A 90 5.11 6.41 2.76
CA LYS A 90 6.19 5.97 3.65
C LYS A 90 5.96 4.56 4.18
N ASN A 91 4.73 4.26 4.61
CA ASN A 91 4.38 2.96 5.17
C ASN A 91 4.48 1.84 4.12
N ALA A 92 3.98 2.09 2.90
CA ALA A 92 4.04 1.13 1.81
C ALA A 92 5.47 0.78 1.40
N ILE A 93 6.31 1.80 1.30
CA ILE A 93 7.72 1.61 0.97
C ILE A 93 8.41 0.77 2.04
N MET A 94 8.23 1.13 3.31
CA MET A 94 8.82 0.39 4.42
C MET A 94 8.35 -1.07 4.41
N HIS A 95 7.05 -1.30 4.22
CA HIS A 95 6.45 -2.63 4.12
C HIS A 95 7.08 -3.46 2.99
N PHE A 96 7.15 -2.93 1.77
CA PHE A 96 7.71 -3.65 0.63
C PHE A 96 9.20 -3.93 0.76
N VAL A 97 9.95 -3.00 1.34
CA VAL A 97 11.38 -3.20 1.65
C VAL A 97 11.55 -4.34 2.66
N GLN A 98 10.74 -4.38 3.72
CA GLN A 98 10.78 -5.44 4.70
C GLN A 98 10.40 -6.79 4.09
N GLU A 99 9.37 -6.84 3.24
CA GLU A 99 9.02 -8.04 2.48
C GLU A 99 10.21 -8.53 1.66
N HIS A 100 10.90 -7.63 0.95
CA HIS A 100 12.06 -7.97 0.14
C HIS A 100 13.25 -8.47 0.95
N ILE A 101 13.58 -7.80 2.05
CA ILE A 101 14.65 -8.22 2.96
C ILE A 101 14.38 -9.63 3.49
N ASN A 102 13.12 -9.90 3.86
CA ASN A 102 12.69 -11.21 4.35
C ASN A 102 12.81 -12.29 3.27
N TYR A 103 12.37 -12.00 2.04
CA TYR A 103 12.48 -12.91 0.90
C TYR A 103 13.93 -13.23 0.53
N SER A 104 14.75 -12.18 0.37
CA SER A 104 16.15 -12.28 -0.02
C SER A 104 17.06 -12.85 1.08
N LYS A 105 16.50 -13.16 2.26
CA LYS A 105 17.22 -13.66 3.45
C LYS A 105 18.44 -12.79 3.78
N ILE A 106 18.31 -11.47 3.61
CA ILE A 106 19.42 -10.54 3.85
C ILE A 106 19.69 -10.50 5.35
N ASN A 107 20.91 -10.89 5.74
CA ASN A 107 21.31 -10.93 7.15
C ASN A 107 21.57 -9.52 7.74
N GLN A 108 21.81 -8.52 6.88
CA GLN A 108 22.12 -7.13 7.26
C GLN A 108 20.88 -6.22 7.15
N LYS A 109 19.75 -6.65 7.74
CA LYS A 109 18.45 -5.98 7.62
C LYS A 109 18.52 -4.49 7.99
N ASP A 110 19.13 -4.18 9.13
CA ASP A 110 19.21 -2.82 9.66
C ASP A 110 20.01 -1.88 8.77
N GLN A 111 21.03 -2.41 8.09
CA GLN A 111 21.92 -1.63 7.23
C GLN A 111 21.23 -1.29 5.90
N VAL A 112 20.46 -2.23 5.36
CA VAL A 112 19.62 -2.01 4.16
C VAL A 112 18.47 -1.05 4.47
N LEU A 113 17.80 -1.23 5.62
CA LEU A 113 16.74 -0.33 6.06
C LEU A 113 17.27 1.10 6.24
N LYS A 114 18.41 1.27 6.90
CA LYS A 114 19.04 2.59 7.06
C LYS A 114 19.38 3.25 5.73
N TYR A 115 20.02 2.52 4.82
CA TYR A 115 20.38 3.04 3.50
C TYR A 115 19.15 3.47 2.69
N LEU A 116 18.05 2.70 2.78
CA LEU A 116 16.81 3.01 2.09
C LEU A 116 16.09 4.20 2.72
N THR A 117 16.02 4.29 4.05
CA THR A 117 15.48 5.47 4.75
C THR A 117 16.25 6.74 4.37
N ASP A 118 17.58 6.69 4.33
CA ASP A 118 18.42 7.83 3.94
C ASP A 118 18.28 8.21 2.45
N SER A 119 17.90 7.25 1.60
CA SER A 119 17.63 7.46 0.17
C SER A 119 16.22 7.98 -0.07
N LEU A 120 15.27 7.60 0.78
CA LEU A 120 13.87 8.00 0.71
C LEU A 120 13.65 9.48 0.98
N GLU A 121 14.47 10.08 1.83
CA GLU A 121 14.48 11.53 2.04
C GLU A 121 14.92 12.31 0.78
N LYS A 122 15.48 11.64 -0.24
CA LYS A 122 16.13 12.28 -1.40
C LYS A 122 15.51 11.92 -2.75
N LEU A 123 14.61 10.95 -2.82
CA LEU A 123 14.05 10.44 -4.07
C LEU A 123 12.63 10.96 -4.30
N GLU A 124 12.32 11.29 -5.56
CA GLU A 124 10.94 11.52 -5.97
C GLU A 124 10.11 10.22 -5.83
N THR A 125 8.89 10.34 -5.32
CA THR A 125 8.00 9.22 -4.96
C THR A 125 7.76 8.25 -6.12
N GLN A 126 7.60 8.75 -7.34
CA GLN A 126 7.21 7.94 -8.50
C GLN A 126 8.35 7.00 -8.99
N PRO A 127 9.59 7.48 -9.23
CA PRO A 127 10.73 6.59 -9.51
C PRO A 127 10.95 5.52 -8.44
N LEU A 128 10.75 5.87 -7.18
CA LEU A 128 10.94 4.94 -6.07
C LEU A 128 9.89 3.83 -6.07
N ILE A 129 8.61 4.18 -6.24
CA ILE A 129 7.53 3.20 -6.39
C ILE A 129 7.80 2.24 -7.55
N MET A 130 8.23 2.77 -8.70
CA MET A 130 8.56 1.95 -9.87
C MET A 130 9.71 0.97 -9.59
N ASN A 131 10.81 1.45 -9.01
CA ASN A 131 11.97 0.63 -8.70
C ASN A 131 11.66 -0.44 -7.64
N LEU A 132 10.89 -0.09 -6.60
CA LEU A 132 10.44 -1.04 -5.59
C LEU A 132 9.57 -2.14 -6.20
N GLY A 133 8.58 -1.76 -7.01
CA GLY A 133 7.71 -2.73 -7.68
C GLY A 133 8.49 -3.69 -8.59
N ILE A 134 9.50 -3.20 -9.33
CA ILE A 134 10.39 -4.05 -10.14
C ILE A 134 11.19 -5.02 -9.26
N LEU A 135 11.74 -4.54 -8.14
CA LEU A 135 12.55 -5.32 -7.22
C LEU A 135 11.76 -6.48 -6.58
N ILE A 136 10.51 -6.23 -6.19
CA ILE A 136 9.68 -7.20 -5.45
C ILE A 136 8.82 -8.08 -6.35
N LYS A 137 8.58 -7.69 -7.61
CA LYS A 137 7.78 -8.46 -8.59
C LYS A 137 8.18 -9.94 -8.72
N PRO A 138 9.48 -10.33 -8.74
CA PRO A 138 9.86 -11.74 -8.78
C PRO A 138 9.37 -12.54 -7.56
N MET A 139 9.33 -11.92 -6.37
CA MET A 139 8.93 -12.57 -5.13
C MET A 139 7.48 -13.02 -5.15
N TYR A 140 6.60 -12.20 -5.71
CA TYR A 140 5.17 -12.51 -5.84
C TYR A 140 4.86 -13.51 -6.96
N LYS A 141 5.88 -14.03 -7.64
CA LYS A 141 5.78 -15.18 -8.55
C LYS A 141 6.32 -16.47 -7.93
N ASP A 142 6.95 -16.39 -6.77
CA ASP A 142 7.54 -17.51 -6.06
C ASP A 142 6.50 -18.20 -5.16
N ARG A 143 6.13 -19.44 -5.52
CA ARG A 143 5.10 -20.20 -4.78
C ARG A 143 5.53 -20.58 -3.37
N GLU A 144 6.82 -20.79 -3.11
CA GLU A 144 7.29 -21.16 -1.78
C GLU A 144 7.14 -19.98 -0.81
N TYR A 145 7.49 -18.78 -1.26
CA TYR A 145 7.26 -17.56 -0.51
C TYR A 145 5.78 -17.29 -0.25
N LEU A 146 4.92 -17.39 -1.27
CA LEU A 146 3.49 -17.16 -1.14
C LEU A 146 2.82 -18.12 -0.14
N ASN A 147 3.22 -19.40 -0.15
CA ASN A 147 2.78 -20.41 0.84
C ASN A 147 3.15 -20.03 2.27
N ASN A 148 4.38 -19.58 2.48
CA ASN A 148 4.85 -19.20 3.81
C ASN A 148 4.15 -17.94 4.36
N GLN A 149 3.68 -17.04 3.47
CA GLN A 149 2.98 -15.81 3.84
C GLN A 149 1.45 -15.94 3.87
N LYS A 150 0.89 -17.11 3.51
CA LYS A 150 -0.56 -17.34 3.38
C LYS A 150 -1.24 -16.31 2.46
N LEU A 151 -0.59 -15.92 1.36
CA LEU A 151 -1.09 -14.89 0.43
C LEU A 151 -1.92 -15.49 -0.74
N TYR A 152 -2.84 -16.42 -0.43
CA TYR A 152 -3.79 -17.02 -1.39
C TYR A 152 -5.20 -16.51 -1.16
#